data_AF-A0A0A7DVX8-F1
#
_entry.id   AF-A0A0A7DVX8-F1
#
_cell.length_a   1.000
_cell.length_b   1.000
_cell.length_c   1.000
_cell.angle_alpha   90.00
_cell.angle_beta   90.00
_cell.angle_gamma   90.00
#
_symmetry.space_group_name_H-M   'P 1'
#
loop_
_entity.id
_entity.type
_entity.pdbx_description
1 polymer ?
#
loop_
_entity_poly.entity_id
_entity_poly.type
_entity_poly.pdbx_seq_one_letter_code
_entity_poly.pdbx_strand_id
1 'polypeptide(L)'
;STRHYRAPEVILGLGWNYPCDLWSVGCILVELCSGEALFQTHENLEHLAMMERVLGPLPKHMIARADRRAEKYFRRGIRLDWPEGAASRESMKAVWKLPRLQ
;
A
#
# COMPACT_ATOMS: atom_id res chain seq x y z
N SER A 1 -10.73 -6.89 10.18
CA SER A 1 -10.24 -5.52 9.88
C SER A 1 -10.37 -5.29 8.38
N THR A 2 -10.88 -4.14 7.92
CA THR A 2 -11.03 -3.81 6.48
C THR A 2 -9.77 -3.17 5.86
N ARG A 3 -8.66 -3.15 6.60
CA ARG A 3 -7.38 -2.51 6.20
C ARG A 3 -6.87 -3.00 4.84
N HIS A 4 -7.04 -4.28 4.55
CA HIS A 4 -6.56 -4.97 3.34
C HIS A 4 -7.07 -4.37 2.03
N TYR A 5 -8.17 -3.63 2.08
CA TYR A 5 -8.83 -3.03 0.91
C TYR A 5 -8.64 -1.52 0.83
N ARG A 6 -7.89 -0.92 1.76
CA ARG A 6 -7.74 0.54 1.82
C ARG A 6 -6.88 1.06 0.67
N ALA A 7 -7.43 2.03 -0.07
CA ALA A 7 -6.75 2.68 -1.18
C ALA A 7 -5.56 3.56 -0.73
N PRO A 8 -4.52 3.73 -1.58
CA PRO A 8 -3.33 4.50 -1.23
C PRO A 8 -3.66 5.96 -0.88
N GLU A 9 -4.58 6.62 -1.58
CA GLU A 9 -5.00 7.99 -1.30
C GLU A 9 -5.57 8.18 0.10
N VAL A 10 -6.23 7.14 0.63
CA VAL A 10 -6.76 7.12 2.00
C VAL A 10 -5.63 6.98 3.02
N ILE A 11 -4.62 6.14 2.73
CA ILE A 11 -3.43 6.00 3.58
C ILE A 11 -2.60 7.29 3.60
N LEU A 12 -2.51 7.96 2.45
CA LEU A 12 -1.73 9.18 2.24
C LEU A 12 -2.45 10.48 2.63
N GLY A 13 -3.73 10.40 3.02
CA GLY A 13 -4.50 11.57 3.46
C GLY A 13 -4.84 12.55 2.33
N LEU A 14 -4.97 12.08 1.08
CA LEU A 14 -5.20 12.93 -0.11
C LEU A 14 -6.69 13.28 -0.34
N GLY A 15 -7.55 12.97 0.63
CA GLY A 15 -8.99 12.95 0.46
C GLY A 15 -9.48 11.62 -0.12
N TRP A 16 -10.80 11.41 -0.06
CA TRP A 16 -11.45 10.19 -0.54
C TRP A 16 -12.76 10.54 -1.26
N ASN A 17 -13.10 9.72 -2.26
CA ASN A 17 -14.35 9.74 -3.01
C ASN A 17 -14.53 8.35 -3.66
N TYR A 18 -15.48 8.18 -4.57
CA TYR A 18 -15.77 6.90 -5.24
C TYR A 18 -14.57 6.10 -5.81
N PRO A 19 -13.42 6.69 -6.23
CA PRO A 19 -12.29 5.87 -6.70
C PRO A 19 -11.72 4.91 -5.64
N CYS A 20 -11.82 5.23 -4.34
CA CYS A 20 -11.36 4.32 -3.30
C CYS A 20 -12.21 3.05 -3.19
N ASP A 21 -13.48 3.13 -3.61
CA ASP A 21 -14.37 1.98 -3.69
C ASP A 21 -13.95 1.08 -4.86
N LEU A 22 -13.59 1.66 -6.01
CA LEU A 22 -13.05 0.90 -7.16
C LEU A 22 -11.74 0.19 -6.81
N TRP A 23 -10.87 0.82 -6.04
CA TRP A 23 -9.68 0.16 -5.50
C TRP A 23 -10.06 -1.07 -4.64
N SER A 24 -11.00 -0.88 -3.71
CA SER A 24 -11.47 -1.95 -2.82
C SER A 24 -12.08 -3.10 -3.62
N VAL A 25 -12.91 -2.81 -4.63
CA VAL A 25 -13.48 -3.80 -5.55
C VAL A 25 -12.38 -4.55 -6.30
N GLY A 26 -11.34 -3.86 -6.79
CA GLY A 26 -10.20 -4.51 -7.44
C GLY A 26 -9.51 -5.53 -6.53
N CYS A 27 -9.24 -5.15 -5.28
CA CYS A 27 -8.67 -6.08 -4.29
C CYS A 27 -9.59 -7.29 -4.02
N ILE A 28 -10.90 -7.04 -3.86
CA ILE A 28 -11.90 -8.10 -3.61
C ILE A 28 -12.00 -9.05 -4.79
N LEU A 29 -11.98 -8.55 -6.04
CA LEU A 29 -12.02 -9.40 -7.22
C LEU A 29 -10.81 -10.34 -7.27
N VAL A 30 -9.61 -9.83 -6.95
CA VAL A 30 -8.41 -10.68 -6.90
C VAL A 30 -8.53 -11.73 -5.80
N GLU A 31 -9.03 -11.36 -4.61
CA GLU A 31 -9.26 -12.29 -3.50
C GLU A 31 -10.30 -13.37 -3.83
N LEU A 32 -11.38 -13.02 -4.52
CA LEU A 32 -12.37 -14.00 -4.97
C LEU A 32 -11.78 -14.98 -5.99
N CYS A 33 -10.84 -14.54 -6.83
CA CYS A 33 -10.17 -15.40 -7.80
C CYS A 33 -9.08 -16.29 -7.17
N SER A 34 -8.33 -15.78 -6.19
CA SER A 34 -7.18 -16.47 -5.60
C SER A 34 -7.51 -17.26 -4.32
N GLY A 35 -8.58 -16.88 -3.61
CA GLY A 35 -8.88 -17.35 -2.26
C GLY A 35 -8.05 -16.70 -1.15
N GLU A 36 -7.16 -15.76 -1.46
CA GLU A 36 -6.31 -15.04 -0.51
C GLU A 36 -6.37 -13.52 -0.73
N ALA A 37 -6.42 -12.74 0.35
CA ALA A 37 -6.39 -11.28 0.27
C ALA A 37 -5.14 -10.79 -0.47
N LEU A 38 -5.33 -9.92 -1.47
CA LEU A 38 -4.24 -9.37 -2.28
C LEU A 38 -3.17 -8.68 -1.43
N PHE A 39 -3.61 -7.91 -0.43
CA PHE A 39 -2.72 -7.18 0.48
C PHE A 39 -2.98 -7.57 1.94
N GLN A 40 -2.36 -8.67 2.38
CA GLN A 40 -2.46 -9.14 3.75
C GLN A 40 -1.56 -8.33 4.71
N THR A 41 -1.98 -7.10 4.98
CA THR A 41 -1.25 -6.10 5.76
C THR A 41 -1.75 -5.91 7.21
N HIS A 42 -0.84 -5.54 8.11
CA HIS A 42 -1.10 -5.19 9.50
C HIS A 42 -0.90 -3.69 9.78
N GLU A 43 -0.12 -2.99 8.96
CA GLU A 43 0.24 -1.59 9.15
C GLU A 43 0.43 -0.84 7.83
N ASN A 44 0.33 0.49 7.85
CA ASN A 44 0.20 1.29 6.62
C ASN A 44 1.47 1.29 5.75
N LEU A 45 2.68 1.28 6.32
CA LEU A 45 3.93 1.29 5.56
C LEU A 45 4.11 -0.04 4.82
N GLU A 46 3.92 -1.16 5.51
CA GLU A 46 3.81 -2.50 4.90
C GLU A 46 2.78 -2.50 3.78
N HIS A 47 1.59 -1.92 3.98
CA HIS A 47 0.56 -1.88 2.94
C HIS A 47 1.04 -1.15 1.69
N LEU A 48 1.63 0.05 1.84
CA LEU A 48 2.20 0.80 0.73
C LEU A 48 3.35 0.04 0.04
N ALA A 49 4.17 -0.68 0.81
CA ALA A 49 5.25 -1.51 0.27
C ALA A 49 4.72 -2.71 -0.53
N MET A 50 3.64 -3.33 -0.08
CA MET A 50 2.93 -4.38 -0.84
C MET A 50 2.37 -3.83 -2.15
N MET A 51 1.77 -2.63 -2.12
CA MET A 51 1.29 -1.95 -3.34
C MET A 51 2.45 -1.68 -4.31
N GLU A 52 3.57 -1.11 -3.83
CA GLU A 52 4.74 -0.87 -4.69
C GLU A 52 5.34 -2.14 -5.27
N ARG A 53 5.30 -3.24 -4.51
CA ARG A 53 5.77 -4.54 -4.97
C ARG A 53 4.91 -5.06 -6.12
N VAL A 54 3.58 -5.00 -6.00
CA VAL A 54 2.65 -5.59 -6.98
C VAL A 54 2.47 -4.70 -8.20
N LEU A 55 2.26 -3.40 -7.99
CA LEU A 55 1.82 -2.44 -9.01
C LEU A 55 2.94 -1.52 -9.52
N GLY A 56 4.10 -1.53 -8.87
CA GLY A 56 5.20 -0.62 -9.12
C GLY A 56 5.15 0.67 -8.29
N PRO A 57 6.12 1.58 -8.47
CA PRO A 57 6.33 2.72 -7.59
C PRO A 57 5.10 3.63 -7.43
N LEU A 58 4.90 4.16 -6.23
CA LEU A 58 3.83 5.14 -6.00
C LEU A 58 4.03 6.39 -6.88
N PRO A 59 2.97 6.93 -7.50
CA PRO A 59 3.09 8.13 -8.31
C PRO A 59 3.67 9.31 -7.52
N LYS A 60 4.72 9.95 -8.06
CA LYS A 60 5.44 11.05 -7.39
C LYS A 60 4.51 12.19 -6.94
N HIS A 61 3.47 12.48 -7.72
CA HIS A 61 2.51 13.53 -7.39
C HIS A 61 1.64 13.20 -6.16
N MET A 62 1.41 11.91 -5.88
CA MET A 62 0.71 11.48 -4.66
C MET A 62 1.60 11.64 -3.44
N ILE A 63 2.88 11.26 -3.56
CA ILE A 63 3.88 11.41 -2.49
C ILE A 63 4.05 12.89 -2.12
N ALA A 64 4.20 13.76 -3.12
CA ALA A 64 4.38 15.20 -2.92
C ALA A 64 3.17 15.90 -2.26
N ARG A 65 1.98 15.30 -2.34
CA ARG A 65 0.73 15.84 -1.77
C ARG A 65 0.32 15.15 -0.47
N ALA A 66 1.06 14.14 -0.02
CA ALA A 66 0.74 13.37 1.16
C ALA A 66 0.60 14.29 2.39
N ASP A 67 -0.34 13.97 3.28
CA ASP A 67 -0.55 14.77 4.48
C ASP A 67 0.61 14.61 5.49
N ARG A 68 0.63 15.49 6.49
CA ARG A 68 1.65 15.49 7.54
C ARG A 68 1.73 14.17 8.33
N ARG A 69 0.66 13.38 8.38
CA ARG A 69 0.64 12.09 9.09
C ARG A 69 1.26 10.98 8.26
N ALA A 70 1.22 11.11 6.93
CA ALA A 70 1.78 10.18 5.96
C ALA A 70 3.25 10.45 5.62
N GLU A 71 3.79 11.65 5.90
CA GLU A 71 5.21 12.00 5.69
C GLU A 71 6.18 10.98 6.28
N LYS A 72 5.85 10.39 7.45
CA LYS A 72 6.66 9.38 8.13
C LYS A 72 6.89 8.09 7.33
N TYR A 73 6.11 7.85 6.27
CA TYR A 73 6.27 6.69 5.41
C TYR A 73 7.31 6.89 4.31
N PHE A 74 7.87 8.10 4.16
CA PHE A 74 8.78 8.43 3.07
C PHE A 74 10.13 8.92 3.56
N ARG A 75 11.21 8.30 3.06
CA ARG A 75 12.56 8.79 3.23
C ARG A 75 12.82 9.97 2.29
N ARG A 76 13.21 11.11 2.87
CA ARG A 76 13.47 12.37 2.16
C ARG A 76 12.29 12.84 1.29
N GLY A 77 11.05 12.41 1.60
CA GLY A 77 9.85 12.78 0.86
C GLY A 77 9.77 12.29 -0.59
N ILE A 78 10.60 11.31 -0.99
CA ILE A 78 10.66 10.86 -2.40
C ILE A 78 10.45 9.35 -2.53
N ARG A 79 10.96 8.56 -1.59
CA ARG A 79 10.89 7.09 -1.64
C ARG A 79 10.25 6.57 -0.38
N LEU A 80 9.50 5.47 -0.49
CA LEU A 80 8.97 4.78 0.66
C LEU A 80 10.12 4.40 1.61
N ASP A 81 9.94 4.57 2.91
CA ASP A 81 10.93 4.20 3.94
C ASP A 81 10.92 2.69 4.19
N TRP A 82 11.14 1.92 3.12
CA TRP A 82 11.08 0.47 3.12
C TRP A 82 12.27 -0.09 2.32
N PRO A 83 12.95 -1.14 2.81
CA PRO A 83 12.59 -2.01 3.95
C PRO A 83 13.04 -1.54 5.34
N GLU A 84 13.79 -0.44 5.46
CA GLU A 84 14.39 -0.09 6.76
C GLU A 84 13.38 0.40 7.81
N GLY A 85 12.25 0.95 7.39
CA GLY A 85 11.12 1.29 8.27
C GLY A 85 10.20 0.10 8.58
N ALA A 86 10.51 -1.11 8.12
CA ALA A 86 9.66 -2.27 8.32
C ALA A 86 9.41 -2.59 9.80
N ALA A 87 8.17 -2.91 10.14
CA ALA A 87 7.79 -3.25 11.52
C ALA A 87 8.47 -4.54 12.02
N SER A 88 8.75 -5.51 11.13
CA SER A 88 9.40 -6.77 11.48
C SER A 88 10.01 -7.48 10.26
N ARG A 89 10.76 -8.57 10.51
CA ARG A 89 11.26 -9.46 9.45
C ARG A 89 10.14 -10.20 8.74
N GLU A 90 9.07 -10.53 9.45
CA GLU A 90 7.88 -11.18 8.91
C GLU A 90 7.18 -10.24 7.93
N SER A 91 7.11 -8.95 8.26
CA SER A 91 6.59 -7.92 7.38
C SER A 91 7.41 -7.81 6.09
N MET A 92 8.75 -7.82 6.19
CA MET A 92 9.63 -7.88 5.01
C MET A 92 9.36 -9.10 4.12
N LYS A 93 9.27 -10.29 4.73
CA LYS A 93 8.99 -11.54 4.01
C LYS A 93 7.62 -11.51 3.33
N ALA A 94 6.61 -10.96 3.99
CA ALA A 94 5.26 -10.84 3.44
C ALA A 94 5.26 -10.00 2.16
N VAL A 95 5.93 -8.85 2.15
CA VAL A 95 6.07 -8.01 0.95
C VAL A 95 6.84 -8.74 -0.15
N TRP A 96 7.98 -9.37 0.15
CA TRP A 96 8.78 -10.03 -0.90
C TRP A 96 8.14 -11.28 -1.51
N LYS A 97 7.23 -11.95 -0.80
CA LYS A 97 6.46 -13.09 -1.31
C LYS A 97 5.52 -12.67 -2.46
N LEU A 98 5.07 -11.42 -2.48
CA LEU A 98 4.12 -10.96 -3.50
C LEU A 98 4.75 -10.92 -4.91
N PRO A 99 3.99 -11.29 -5.95
CA PRO A 99 4.43 -11.19 -7.34
C PRO A 99 4.56 -9.72 -7.77
N ARG A 100 5.28 -9.48 -8.86
CA ARG A 100 5.25 -8.21 -9.59
C ARG A 100 4.36 -8.38 -10.81
N LEU A 101 3.42 -7.48 -11.03
CA LEU A 101 2.54 -7.48 -12.23
C LEU A 101 3.05 -6.55 -13.34
N GLN A 102 4.28 -6.05 -13.21
CA GLN A 102 4.98 -5.22 -14.20
C GLN A 102 5.98 -6.03 -15.02
#